data_AF-A0A9D9QE37-F1
#
_entry.id   AF-A0A9D9QE37-F1
#
_cell.length_a   1.000
_cell.length_b   1.000
_cell.length_c   1.000
_cell.angle_alpha   90.00
_cell.angle_beta   90.00
_cell.angle_gamma   90.00
#
_symmetry.space_group_name_H-M   'P 1'
#
loop_
_entity.id
_entity.type
_entity.pdbx_description
1 polymer ?
#
loop_
_entity_poly.entity_id
_entity_poly.type
_entity_poly.pdbx_seq_one_letter_code
_entity_poly.pdbx_strand_id
1 'polypeptide(L)'
;MKKLAMFAVVIAALAFAACDGKKSAQPVEETDSIKSFEQEQVEAKIKMELDSLATAIGELKQLPIVKDADGIKLSDEEKQVKPDYLLQPSVAENAATLAEKYRMVSALSVDKKIAALYDLPTDEYDQAISKLVADIDDPSFKEIQDAATIFETSQALYDNMNQNGRINYFWQLAGTSLVEQLFAISQNSDKFLASFDDDAASNVTYRIALLTEAISRLKQYDPSIEPVAKAIEPLDVLNAISVDQLKTQLAEAKDKIVAARAALIK
;
A
#
# COMPACT_ATOMS: atom_id res chain seq x y z
N MET A 1 -1.34 -14.08 18.08
CA MET A 1 -1.53 -14.50 16.68
C MET A 1 -1.20 -13.32 15.78
N LYS A 2 0.01 -13.25 15.23
CA LYS A 2 0.40 -12.24 14.24
C LYS A 2 1.27 -12.95 13.20
N LYS A 3 0.66 -13.31 12.07
CA LYS A 3 1.31 -13.93 10.91
C LYS A 3 1.35 -12.87 9.83
N LEU A 4 2.55 -12.47 9.43
CA LEU A 4 2.75 -11.67 8.24
C LEU A 4 3.55 -12.58 7.31
N ALA A 5 3.01 -12.90 6.14
CA ALA A 5 3.78 -13.47 5.04
C ALA A 5 4.47 -12.31 4.31
N MET A 6 5.46 -12.55 3.47
CA MET A 6 6.27 -11.53 2.77
C MET A 6 5.44 -10.54 1.92
N PHE A 7 4.13 -10.78 1.85
CA PHE A 7 3.12 -10.04 1.14
C PHE A 7 2.15 -9.26 2.08
N ALA A 8 2.34 -9.37 3.40
CA ALA A 8 1.65 -8.57 4.42
C ALA A 8 1.90 -7.06 4.32
N VAL A 9 2.60 -6.60 3.28
CA VAL A 9 2.69 -5.20 2.90
C VAL A 9 1.41 -4.74 2.18
N VAL A 10 0.54 -5.65 1.71
CA VAL A 10 -0.59 -5.34 0.78
C VAL A 10 -1.47 -4.21 1.23
N ILE A 11 -1.69 -4.06 2.54
CA ILE A 11 -2.38 -2.89 3.07
C ILE A 11 -1.70 -2.39 4.36
N ALA A 12 -0.38 -2.58 4.50
CA ALA A 12 0.35 -2.20 5.70
C ALA A 12 0.96 -0.80 5.65
N ALA A 13 0.79 -0.08 4.54
CA ALA A 13 1.25 1.29 4.37
C ALA A 13 0.48 2.33 5.20
N LEU A 14 -0.56 1.91 5.95
CA LEU A 14 -1.41 2.79 6.74
C LEU A 14 -1.05 2.81 8.24
N ALA A 15 0.05 2.16 8.65
CA ALA A 15 0.38 1.95 10.05
C ALA A 15 1.71 2.61 10.48
N PHE A 16 1.60 3.89 10.86
CA PHE A 16 2.38 4.66 11.86
C PHE A 16 3.80 5.20 11.55
N ALA A 17 3.98 6.50 11.83
CA ALA A 17 4.69 7.00 13.04
C ALA A 17 4.37 8.49 13.35
N ALA A 18 3.67 8.73 14.47
CA ALA A 18 3.69 9.89 15.40
C ALA A 18 2.30 10.16 15.98
N CYS A 19 1.95 9.37 17.00
CA CYS A 19 1.15 9.89 18.09
C CYS A 19 2.12 10.29 19.19
N ASP A 20 2.47 11.57 19.22
CA ASP A 20 2.84 12.22 20.46
C ASP A 20 2.12 13.58 20.54
N GLY A 21 1.49 13.83 21.67
CA GLY A 21 0.25 14.60 21.75
C GLY A 21 0.33 16.11 21.49
N LYS A 22 -0.77 16.66 20.95
CA LYS A 22 -1.67 17.59 21.67
C LYS A 22 -2.93 17.87 20.84
N LYS A 23 -4.07 17.89 21.53
CA LYS A 23 -5.41 18.20 21.01
C LYS A 23 -5.47 19.64 20.47
N SER A 24 -5.83 19.78 19.20
CA SER A 24 -6.78 20.80 18.73
C SER A 24 -7.29 20.40 17.36
N ALA A 25 -8.54 19.94 17.30
CA ALA A 25 -9.25 19.71 16.04
C ALA A 25 -10.05 20.98 15.71
N GLN A 26 -9.87 21.52 14.51
CA GLN A 26 -10.91 22.34 13.88
C GLN A 26 -11.69 21.44 12.90
N PRO A 27 -13.03 21.46 12.94
CA PRO A 27 -13.84 20.73 11.98
C PRO A 27 -13.67 21.36 10.59
N VAL A 28 -13.34 20.53 9.60
CA VAL A 28 -13.41 20.92 8.19
C VAL A 28 -14.87 20.81 7.79
N GLU A 29 -15.42 21.86 7.19
CA GLU A 29 -16.81 21.93 6.73
C GLU A 29 -17.15 20.73 5.84
N GLU A 30 -18.24 20.04 6.19
CA GLU A 30 -18.88 19.00 5.38
C GLU A 30 -19.32 19.62 4.05
N THR A 31 -18.51 19.47 3.01
CA THR A 31 -19.04 19.50 1.65
C THR A 31 -19.69 18.15 1.39
N ASP A 32 -21.01 18.08 1.63
CA ASP A 32 -21.91 17.02 1.17
C ASP A 32 -21.87 16.92 -0.37
N SER A 33 -20.83 16.27 -0.89
CA SER A 33 -20.81 15.76 -2.25
C SER A 33 -21.68 14.50 -2.26
N ILE A 34 -22.95 14.62 -2.68
CA ILE A 34 -23.84 13.48 -2.90
C ILE A 34 -23.19 12.55 -3.93
N LYS A 35 -22.58 11.45 -3.48
CA LYS A 35 -22.00 10.43 -4.36
C LYS A 35 -23.11 9.81 -5.22
N SER A 36 -22.81 9.50 -6.47
CA SER A 36 -23.74 8.74 -7.30
C SER A 36 -23.78 7.27 -6.83
N PHE A 37 -24.91 6.59 -7.02
CA PHE A 37 -25.03 5.17 -6.73
C PHE A 37 -23.98 4.33 -7.50
N GLU A 38 -23.62 4.74 -8.72
CA GLU A 38 -22.56 4.10 -9.50
C GLU A 38 -21.19 4.28 -8.86
N GLN A 39 -20.89 5.49 -8.34
CA GLN A 39 -19.66 5.75 -7.60
C GLN A 39 -19.60 4.90 -6.32
N GLU A 40 -20.68 4.84 -5.55
CA GLU A 40 -20.74 4.02 -4.33
C GLU A 40 -20.50 2.54 -4.61
N GLN A 41 -21.04 2.00 -5.71
CA GLN A 41 -20.77 0.62 -6.12
C GLN A 41 -19.32 0.39 -6.52
N VAL A 42 -18.70 1.34 -7.23
CA VAL A 42 -17.29 1.25 -7.61
C VAL A 42 -16.41 1.27 -6.36
N GLU A 43 -16.65 2.21 -5.44
CA GLU A 43 -15.93 2.30 -4.16
C GLU A 43 -16.08 1.03 -3.31
N ALA A 44 -17.30 0.49 -3.19
CA ALA A 44 -17.56 -0.76 -2.50
C ALA A 44 -16.86 -1.96 -3.15
N LYS A 45 -16.82 -2.01 -4.49
CA LYS A 45 -16.07 -3.05 -5.23
C LYS A 45 -14.58 -2.94 -4.95
N ILE A 46 -13.99 -1.74 -5.03
CA ILE A 46 -12.56 -1.53 -4.72
C ILE A 46 -12.26 -2.00 -3.29
N LYS A 47 -13.11 -1.65 -2.33
CA LYS A 47 -12.95 -2.08 -0.93
C LYS A 47 -12.99 -3.61 -0.79
N MET A 48 -13.98 -4.25 -1.40
CA MET A 48 -14.11 -5.71 -1.38
C MET A 48 -12.87 -6.39 -1.98
N GLU A 49 -12.35 -5.89 -3.10
CA GLU A 49 -11.15 -6.46 -3.74
C GLU A 49 -9.89 -6.25 -2.90
N LEU A 50 -9.74 -5.09 -2.24
CA LEU A 50 -8.65 -4.86 -1.28
C LEU A 50 -8.71 -5.86 -0.12
N ASP A 51 -9.87 -6.04 0.50
CA ASP A 51 -10.04 -6.97 1.62
C ASP A 51 -9.77 -8.42 1.20
N SER A 52 -10.28 -8.78 0.02
CA SER A 52 -10.08 -10.09 -0.58
C SER A 52 -8.60 -10.33 -0.91
N LEU A 53 -7.89 -9.30 -1.40
CA LEU A 53 -6.47 -9.34 -1.70
C LEU A 53 -5.66 -9.53 -0.42
N ALA A 54 -5.91 -8.74 0.62
CA ALA A 54 -5.26 -8.90 1.92
C ALA A 54 -5.48 -10.30 2.52
N THR A 55 -6.68 -10.85 2.37
CA THR A 55 -7.00 -12.22 2.82
C THR A 55 -6.19 -13.26 2.05
N ALA A 56 -6.22 -13.23 0.72
CA ALA A 56 -5.49 -14.17 -0.13
C ALA A 56 -3.98 -14.15 0.14
N ILE A 57 -3.45 -12.96 0.41
CA ILE A 57 -2.05 -12.75 0.83
C ILE A 57 -1.75 -13.29 2.22
N GLY A 58 -2.68 -13.15 3.16
CA GLY A 58 -2.53 -13.67 4.52
C GLY A 58 -2.50 -15.21 4.56
N GLU A 59 -3.07 -15.86 3.55
CA GLU A 59 -3.12 -17.31 3.40
C GLU A 59 -1.84 -17.91 2.76
N LEU A 60 -0.94 -17.07 2.24
CA LEU A 60 0.29 -17.54 1.59
C LEU A 60 1.16 -18.36 2.53
N LYS A 61 1.76 -19.41 1.98
CA LYS A 61 2.68 -20.28 2.71
C LYS A 61 3.91 -19.48 3.14
N GLN A 62 4.15 -19.38 4.45
CA GLN A 62 5.41 -18.88 4.96
C GLN A 62 6.54 -19.85 4.60
N LEU A 63 7.63 -19.33 4.06
CA LEU A 63 8.83 -20.10 3.76
C LEU A 63 9.32 -20.83 5.02
N PRO A 64 9.81 -22.08 4.91
CA PRO A 64 10.28 -22.86 6.07
C PRO A 64 11.35 -22.15 6.91
N ILE A 65 12.20 -21.33 6.31
CA ILE A 65 13.24 -20.54 7.00
C ILE A 65 12.69 -19.36 7.81
N VAL A 66 11.41 -19.03 7.62
CA VAL A 66 10.69 -17.92 8.28
C VAL A 66 9.77 -18.44 9.39
N LYS A 67 9.75 -19.76 9.63
CA LYS A 67 8.80 -20.41 10.54
C LYS A 67 9.18 -20.39 12.02
N ASP A 68 10.27 -19.74 12.42
CA ASP A 68 10.60 -19.60 13.84
C ASP A 68 9.95 -18.35 14.45
N ALA A 69 9.42 -18.55 15.65
CA ALA A 69 8.43 -17.72 16.33
C ALA A 69 8.73 -16.20 16.33
N ASP A 70 7.65 -15.42 16.21
CA ASP A 70 7.56 -13.94 16.25
C ASP A 70 7.89 -13.19 14.95
N GLY A 71 7.15 -13.49 13.87
CA GLY A 71 7.09 -12.67 12.66
C GLY A 71 8.09 -13.05 11.56
N ILE A 72 8.02 -12.39 10.40
CA ILE A 72 9.01 -12.58 9.33
C ILE A 72 10.34 -12.01 9.80
N LYS A 73 11.36 -12.85 9.85
CA LYS A 73 12.74 -12.42 10.02
C LYS A 73 13.53 -12.96 8.83
N LEU A 74 14.23 -12.06 8.15
CA LEU A 74 15.25 -12.45 7.16
C LEU A 74 16.38 -13.16 7.88
N SER A 75 17.01 -14.14 7.22
CA SER A 75 18.24 -14.75 7.76
C SER A 75 19.38 -13.72 7.79
N ASP A 76 20.45 -14.01 8.55
CA ASP A 76 21.62 -13.13 8.60
C ASP A 76 22.26 -12.97 7.21
N GLU A 77 22.26 -14.02 6.38
CA GLU A 77 22.73 -13.97 5.00
C GLU A 77 21.84 -13.09 4.12
N GLU A 78 20.51 -13.16 4.30
CA GLU A 78 19.58 -12.33 3.54
C GLU A 78 19.70 -10.85 3.89
N LYS A 79 19.98 -10.55 5.16
CA LYS A 79 20.21 -9.18 5.64
C LYS A 79 21.50 -8.57 5.13
N GLN A 80 22.43 -9.34 4.58
CA GLN A 80 23.68 -8.79 3.99
C GLN A 80 23.42 -8.10 2.65
N VAL A 81 22.38 -8.50 1.91
CA VAL A 81 22.01 -7.88 0.63
C VAL A 81 21.01 -6.76 0.92
N LYS A 82 21.52 -5.58 1.26
CA LYS A 82 20.67 -4.41 1.56
C LYS A 82 19.93 -3.94 0.30
N PRO A 83 18.64 -3.58 0.39
CA PRO A 83 17.93 -2.97 -0.73
C PRO A 83 18.50 -1.58 -1.02
N ASP A 84 18.90 -1.34 -2.27
CA ASP A 84 19.40 -0.05 -2.78
C ASP A 84 18.31 0.79 -3.46
N TYR A 85 17.09 0.25 -3.51
CA TYR A 85 15.95 0.79 -4.25
C TYR A 85 14.93 1.54 -3.37
N LEU A 86 15.13 1.57 -2.05
CA LEU A 86 14.26 2.30 -1.11
C LEU A 86 14.39 3.81 -1.31
N LEU A 87 13.28 4.53 -1.19
CA LEU A 87 13.25 5.98 -1.20
C LEU A 87 14.03 6.54 -0.02
N GLN A 88 14.85 7.55 -0.28
CA GLN A 88 15.47 8.33 0.79
C GLN A 88 14.37 9.14 1.51
N PRO A 89 14.29 9.16 2.85
CA PRO A 89 13.23 9.88 3.56
C PRO A 89 13.08 11.36 3.18
N SER A 90 14.18 12.00 2.76
CA SER A 90 14.20 13.37 2.22
C SER A 90 13.26 13.62 1.02
N VAL A 91 12.84 12.59 0.28
CA VAL A 91 11.86 12.76 -0.81
C VAL A 91 10.51 13.29 -0.30
N ALA A 92 10.22 13.15 1.00
CA ALA A 92 9.06 13.74 1.64
C ALA A 92 8.92 15.25 1.42
N GLU A 93 10.05 15.96 1.25
CA GLU A 93 10.07 17.41 1.06
C GLU A 93 9.56 17.84 -0.31
N ASN A 94 9.48 16.92 -1.27
CA ASN A 94 8.99 17.21 -2.62
C ASN A 94 7.45 17.22 -2.71
N ALA A 95 6.75 16.68 -1.70
CA ALA A 95 5.28 16.61 -1.71
C ALA A 95 4.66 17.99 -1.39
N ALA A 96 4.14 18.66 -2.42
CA ALA A 96 3.58 20.01 -2.32
C ALA A 96 2.06 19.98 -2.05
N THR A 97 1.33 19.10 -2.73
CA THR A 97 -0.13 19.00 -2.62
C THR A 97 -0.55 18.03 -1.51
N LEU A 98 -1.79 18.19 -1.02
CA LEU A 98 -2.33 17.27 -0.02
C LEU A 98 -2.32 15.81 -0.53
N ALA A 99 -2.73 15.58 -1.79
CA ALA A 99 -2.70 14.26 -2.41
C ALA A 99 -1.27 13.68 -2.50
N GLU A 100 -0.28 14.48 -2.89
CA GLU A 100 1.14 14.07 -2.89
C GLU A 100 1.60 13.65 -1.49
N LYS A 101 1.20 14.38 -0.44
CA LYS A 101 1.55 14.01 0.93
C LYS A 101 0.97 12.66 1.33
N TYR A 102 -0.30 12.35 1.01
CA TYR A 102 -0.86 11.02 1.26
C TYR A 102 -0.10 9.93 0.50
N ARG A 103 0.17 10.12 -0.80
CA ARG A 103 0.95 9.17 -1.60
C ARG A 103 2.33 8.94 -0.98
N MET A 104 2.99 10.00 -0.54
CA MET A 104 4.31 9.95 0.08
C MET A 104 4.32 9.25 1.44
N VAL A 105 3.29 9.48 2.28
CA VAL A 105 3.10 8.71 3.53
C VAL A 105 3.01 7.22 3.22
N SER A 106 2.25 6.85 2.20
CA SER A 106 2.09 5.45 1.79
C SER A 106 3.41 4.83 1.33
N ALA A 107 4.10 5.48 0.38
CA ALA A 107 5.36 4.97 -0.18
C ALA A 107 6.45 4.83 0.90
N LEU A 108 6.67 5.87 1.72
CA LEU A 108 7.65 5.83 2.81
C LEU A 108 7.28 4.83 3.90
N SER A 109 5.99 4.59 4.15
CA SER A 109 5.56 3.57 5.11
C SER A 109 5.88 2.16 4.64
N VAL A 110 5.73 1.87 3.34
CA VAL A 110 6.16 0.60 2.75
C VAL A 110 7.68 0.44 2.87
N ASP A 111 8.43 1.46 2.45
CA ASP A 111 9.90 1.42 2.48
C ASP A 111 10.46 1.31 3.89
N LYS A 112 9.87 2.00 4.88
CA LYS A 112 10.21 1.84 6.29
C LYS A 112 10.06 0.39 6.77
N LYS A 113 8.98 -0.30 6.36
CA LYS A 113 8.76 -1.70 6.72
C LYS A 113 9.81 -2.60 6.08
N ILE A 114 10.17 -2.33 4.82
CA ILE A 114 11.24 -3.06 4.15
C ILE A 114 12.58 -2.78 4.86
N ALA A 115 12.92 -1.52 5.13
CA ALA A 115 14.11 -1.12 5.89
C ALA A 115 14.21 -1.87 7.22
N ALA A 116 13.13 -1.93 8.00
CA ALA A 116 13.07 -2.65 9.26
C ALA A 116 13.31 -4.17 9.11
N LEU A 117 12.80 -4.80 8.03
CA LEU A 117 13.06 -6.23 7.76
C LEU A 117 14.54 -6.51 7.51
N TYR A 118 15.27 -5.55 6.93
CA TYR A 118 16.70 -5.63 6.64
C TYR A 118 17.58 -5.03 7.75
N ASP A 119 17.03 -4.73 8.94
CA ASP A 119 17.74 -4.04 10.03
C ASP A 119 18.45 -2.74 9.58
N LEU A 120 17.83 -2.00 8.65
CA LEU A 120 18.27 -0.66 8.26
C LEU A 120 17.71 0.38 9.24
N PRO A 121 18.39 1.52 9.46
CA PRO A 121 17.87 2.60 10.30
C PRO A 121 16.50 3.11 9.83
N THR A 122 15.55 3.30 10.75
CA THR A 122 14.19 3.78 10.44
C THR A 122 13.89 5.18 10.96
N ASP A 123 14.75 5.77 11.79
CA ASP A 123 14.49 7.04 12.48
C ASP A 123 14.17 8.19 11.52
N GLU A 124 14.86 8.25 10.37
CA GLU A 124 14.59 9.28 9.35
C GLU A 124 13.25 9.05 8.64
N TYR A 125 12.86 7.78 8.41
CA TYR A 125 11.53 7.47 7.89
C TYR A 125 10.45 7.87 8.91
N ASP A 126 10.68 7.57 10.19
CA ASP A 126 9.78 7.95 11.27
C ASP A 126 9.55 9.46 11.26
N GLN A 127 10.63 10.25 11.26
CA GLN A 127 10.55 11.71 11.22
C GLN A 127 9.83 12.25 9.97
N ALA A 128 10.16 11.71 8.80
CA ALA A 128 9.54 12.15 7.54
C ALA A 128 8.04 11.84 7.52
N ILE A 129 7.64 10.62 7.91
CA ILE A 129 6.23 10.20 8.00
C ILE A 129 5.49 11.05 9.04
N SER A 130 6.09 11.27 10.22
CA SER A 130 5.50 12.11 11.28
C SER A 130 5.21 13.52 10.78
N LYS A 131 6.18 14.13 10.09
CA LYS A 131 6.02 15.47 9.52
C LYS A 131 4.91 15.50 8.48
N LEU A 132 4.87 14.53 7.57
CA LEU A 132 3.80 14.44 6.56
C LEU A 132 2.42 14.25 7.20
N VAL A 133 2.29 13.38 8.19
CA VAL A 133 1.02 13.14 8.92
C VAL A 133 0.57 14.40 9.64
N ALA A 134 1.48 15.13 10.29
CA ALA A 134 1.18 16.42 10.91
C ALA A 134 0.78 17.49 9.88
N ASP A 135 1.46 17.54 8.73
CA ASP A 135 1.15 18.48 7.65
C ASP A 135 -0.19 18.17 6.95
N ILE A 136 -0.64 16.91 6.97
CA ILE A 136 -1.94 16.46 6.48
C ILE A 136 -3.06 16.80 7.49
N ASP A 137 -2.78 16.64 8.79
CA ASP A 137 -3.70 16.82 9.93
C ASP A 137 -5.09 16.17 9.72
N ASP A 138 -5.10 14.92 9.26
CA ASP A 138 -6.33 14.16 9.08
C ASP A 138 -6.73 13.42 10.38
N PRO A 139 -7.94 13.64 10.91
CA PRO A 139 -8.43 12.91 12.08
C PRO A 139 -8.44 11.38 11.88
N SER A 140 -8.59 10.88 10.64
CA SER A 140 -8.56 9.44 10.36
C SER A 140 -7.24 8.78 10.77
N PHE A 141 -6.12 9.50 10.80
CA PHE A 141 -4.84 8.97 11.28
C PHE A 141 -4.74 8.86 12.80
N LYS A 142 -5.59 9.57 13.53
CA LYS A 142 -5.61 9.54 15.00
C LYS A 142 -6.45 8.36 15.52
N GLU A 143 -7.49 7.99 14.78
CA GLU A 143 -8.44 6.92 15.14
C GLU A 143 -7.94 5.49 14.84
N ILE A 144 -6.82 5.35 14.11
CA ILE A 144 -6.22 4.03 13.82
C ILE A 144 -5.34 3.47 14.96
N GLN A 145 -5.15 4.21 16.05
CA GLN A 145 -4.26 3.84 17.17
C GLN A 145 -4.61 2.51 17.86
N ASP A 146 -5.88 2.11 17.83
CA ASP A 146 -6.38 0.93 18.54
C ASP A 146 -6.44 -0.34 17.67
N ALA A 147 -6.09 -0.27 16.39
CA ALA A 147 -6.15 -1.41 15.48
C ALA A 147 -5.03 -2.44 15.78
N ALA A 148 -5.40 -3.70 16.02
CA ALA A 148 -4.45 -4.76 16.40
C ALA A 148 -3.78 -5.43 15.19
N THR A 149 -4.42 -5.33 14.02
CA THR A 149 -4.00 -5.94 12.75
C THR A 149 -4.02 -4.94 11.59
N ILE A 150 -3.32 -5.31 10.51
CA ILE A 150 -3.26 -4.53 9.26
C ILE A 150 -4.64 -4.43 8.60
N PHE A 151 -5.41 -5.50 8.63
CA PHE A 151 -6.79 -5.51 8.13
C PHE A 151 -7.68 -4.54 8.90
N GLU A 152 -7.65 -4.58 10.23
CA GLU A 152 -8.39 -3.65 11.08
C GLU A 152 -7.94 -2.20 10.87
N THR A 153 -6.65 -1.96 10.65
CA THR A 153 -6.11 -0.62 10.38
C THR A 153 -6.65 -0.07 9.05
N SER A 154 -6.63 -0.87 7.98
CA SER A 154 -7.17 -0.46 6.70
C SER A 154 -8.68 -0.26 6.74
N GLN A 155 -9.41 -1.11 7.45
CA GLN A 155 -10.85 -0.99 7.61
C GLN A 155 -11.19 0.30 8.36
N ALA A 156 -10.54 0.52 9.51
CA ALA A 156 -10.74 1.72 10.30
C ALA A 156 -10.39 2.98 9.51
N LEU A 157 -9.31 2.97 8.73
CA LEU A 157 -8.96 4.13 7.92
C LEU A 157 -9.98 4.38 6.81
N TYR A 158 -10.42 3.33 6.10
CA TYR A 158 -11.46 3.42 5.09
C TYR A 158 -12.75 4.01 5.68
N ASP A 159 -13.22 3.46 6.80
CA ASP A 159 -14.47 3.90 7.44
C ASP A 159 -14.38 5.36 7.89
N ASN A 160 -13.28 5.75 8.55
CA ASN A 160 -13.08 7.12 9.00
C ASN A 160 -12.95 8.10 7.83
N MET A 161 -12.19 7.75 6.79
CA MET A 161 -12.04 8.59 5.60
C MET A 161 -13.33 8.69 4.79
N ASN A 162 -14.14 7.63 4.78
CA ASN A 162 -15.46 7.68 4.16
C ASN A 162 -16.40 8.60 4.95
N GLN A 163 -16.42 8.46 6.29
CA GLN A 163 -17.29 9.24 7.17
C GLN A 163 -16.96 10.73 7.17
N ASN A 164 -15.68 11.11 7.04
CA ASN A 164 -15.26 12.51 7.05
C ASN A 164 -15.09 13.12 5.64
N GLY A 165 -15.58 12.45 4.59
CA GLY A 165 -15.56 12.96 3.21
C GLY A 165 -14.18 12.94 2.52
N ARG A 166 -13.22 12.17 3.03
CA ARG A 166 -11.84 12.05 2.53
C ARG A 166 -11.53 10.73 1.84
N ILE A 167 -12.57 10.02 1.38
CA ILE A 167 -12.40 8.68 0.78
C ILE A 167 -11.44 8.68 -0.42
N ASN A 168 -11.35 9.81 -1.13
CA ASN A 168 -10.45 9.98 -2.25
C ASN A 168 -8.98 9.81 -1.82
N TYR A 169 -8.60 10.29 -0.64
CA TYR A 169 -7.26 10.13 -0.10
C TYR A 169 -6.97 8.70 0.36
N PHE A 170 -7.99 7.93 0.76
CA PHE A 170 -7.83 6.50 1.00
C PHE A 170 -7.37 5.78 -0.29
N TRP A 171 -7.94 6.12 -1.44
CA TRP A 171 -7.53 5.54 -2.72
C TRP A 171 -6.13 5.99 -3.16
N GLN A 172 -5.70 7.21 -2.81
CA GLN A 172 -4.31 7.66 -2.98
C GLN A 172 -3.34 6.77 -2.21
N LEU A 173 -3.66 6.48 -0.94
CA LEU A 173 -2.86 5.61 -0.08
C LEU A 173 -2.82 4.19 -0.61
N ALA A 174 -3.98 3.62 -0.94
CA ALA A 174 -4.11 2.23 -1.40
C ALA A 174 -3.40 2.00 -2.73
N GLY A 175 -3.62 2.87 -3.72
CA GLY A 175 -2.98 2.76 -5.03
C GLY A 175 -1.47 2.95 -4.97
N THR A 176 -0.98 3.89 -4.17
CA THR A 176 0.47 4.09 -4.00
C THR A 176 1.12 2.94 -3.24
N SER A 177 0.46 2.41 -2.23
CA SER A 177 0.90 1.22 -1.50
C SER A 177 1.05 0.02 -2.45
N LEU A 178 0.05 -0.21 -3.32
CA LEU A 178 0.08 -1.29 -4.30
C LEU A 178 1.29 -1.17 -5.24
N VAL A 179 1.52 0.02 -5.79
CA VAL A 179 2.63 0.25 -6.72
C VAL A 179 3.98 0.08 -6.03
N GLU A 180 4.15 0.62 -4.82
CA GLU A 180 5.40 0.53 -4.08
C GLU A 180 5.76 -0.94 -3.77
N GLN A 181 4.74 -1.74 -3.46
CA GLN A 181 4.91 -3.17 -3.24
C GLN A 181 5.26 -3.93 -4.51
N LEU A 182 4.52 -3.69 -5.60
CA LEU A 182 4.83 -4.29 -6.89
C LEU A 182 6.25 -3.94 -7.33
N PHE A 183 6.69 -2.72 -7.03
CA PHE A 183 8.06 -2.30 -7.25
C PHE A 183 9.05 -3.12 -6.42
N ALA A 184 8.89 -3.20 -5.10
CA ALA A 184 9.74 -4.02 -4.24
C ALA A 184 9.78 -5.49 -4.68
N ILE A 185 8.64 -6.06 -5.05
CA ILE A 185 8.50 -7.42 -5.57
C ILE A 185 9.28 -7.58 -6.87
N SER A 186 9.16 -6.62 -7.80
CA SER A 186 9.87 -6.67 -9.09
C SER A 186 11.40 -6.60 -8.94
N GLN A 187 11.91 -6.02 -7.84
CA GLN A 187 13.34 -6.01 -7.54
C GLN A 187 13.84 -7.35 -6.99
N ASN A 188 12.95 -8.19 -6.44
CA ASN A 188 13.34 -9.46 -5.81
C ASN A 188 12.28 -10.56 -6.00
N SER A 189 11.88 -10.78 -7.25
CA SER A 189 10.76 -11.67 -7.59
C SER A 189 10.99 -13.10 -7.13
N ASP A 190 12.22 -13.60 -7.19
CA ASP A 190 12.52 -15.00 -6.87
C ASP A 190 12.33 -15.33 -5.40
N LYS A 191 12.73 -14.43 -4.50
CA LYS A 191 12.46 -14.60 -3.06
C LYS A 191 10.99 -14.49 -2.74
N PHE A 192 10.31 -13.59 -3.43
CA PHE A 192 8.90 -13.33 -3.21
C PHE A 192 8.00 -14.48 -3.66
N LEU A 193 8.24 -14.97 -4.88
CA LEU A 193 7.48 -16.05 -5.48
C LEU A 193 7.77 -17.41 -4.84
N ALA A 194 8.79 -17.53 -4.00
CA ALA A 194 9.06 -18.76 -3.27
C ALA A 194 7.94 -19.12 -2.26
N SER A 195 7.11 -18.15 -1.86
CA SER A 195 5.91 -18.36 -1.04
C SER A 195 4.64 -18.66 -1.84
N PHE A 196 4.73 -18.69 -3.17
CA PHE A 196 3.60 -18.88 -4.08
C PHE A 196 3.52 -20.33 -4.58
N ASP A 197 2.30 -20.84 -4.64
CA ASP A 197 1.91 -21.87 -5.60
C ASP A 197 1.03 -21.25 -6.70
N ASP A 198 0.67 -22.05 -7.70
CA ASP A 198 -0.10 -21.56 -8.86
C ASP A 198 -1.48 -21.02 -8.45
N ASP A 199 -2.12 -21.65 -7.46
CA ASP A 199 -3.40 -21.18 -6.91
C ASP A 199 -3.24 -19.81 -6.24
N ALA A 200 -2.18 -19.62 -5.45
CA ALA A 200 -1.85 -18.31 -4.87
C ALA A 200 -1.56 -17.26 -5.94
N ALA A 201 -0.79 -17.62 -6.98
CA ALA A 201 -0.43 -16.70 -8.06
C ALA A 201 -1.68 -16.22 -8.81
N SER A 202 -2.54 -17.16 -9.18
CA SER A 202 -3.86 -16.90 -9.78
C SER A 202 -4.73 -16.02 -8.90
N ASN A 203 -4.90 -16.38 -7.64
CA ASN A 203 -5.78 -15.66 -6.73
C ASN A 203 -5.34 -14.21 -6.47
N VAL A 204 -4.05 -14.00 -6.23
CA VAL A 204 -3.51 -12.67 -5.89
C VAL A 204 -3.52 -11.77 -7.12
N THR A 205 -3.05 -12.25 -8.26
CA THR A 205 -2.94 -11.43 -9.46
C THR A 205 -4.30 -11.10 -10.06
N TYR A 206 -5.26 -12.04 -10.03
CA TYR A 206 -6.65 -11.75 -10.39
C TYR A 206 -7.23 -10.59 -9.59
N ARG A 207 -7.01 -10.55 -8.28
CA ARG A 207 -7.48 -9.47 -7.40
C ARG A 207 -6.76 -8.15 -7.66
N ILE A 208 -5.46 -8.19 -7.97
CA ILE A 208 -4.71 -7.01 -8.42
C ILE A 208 -5.33 -6.46 -9.71
N ALA A 209 -5.61 -7.31 -10.70
CA ALA A 209 -6.26 -6.90 -11.94
C ALA A 209 -7.63 -6.25 -11.68
N LEU A 210 -8.48 -6.86 -10.85
CA LEU A 210 -9.78 -6.28 -10.48
C LEU A 210 -9.65 -4.93 -9.75
N LEU A 211 -8.66 -4.80 -8.86
CA LEU A 211 -8.39 -3.57 -8.13
C LEU A 211 -7.96 -2.44 -9.08
N THR A 212 -7.02 -2.73 -9.99
CA THR A 212 -6.55 -1.75 -10.99
C THR A 212 -7.68 -1.31 -11.92
N GLU A 213 -8.52 -2.25 -12.39
CA GLU A 213 -9.70 -1.95 -13.20
C GLU A 213 -10.68 -1.03 -12.45
N ALA A 214 -10.97 -1.35 -11.19
CA ALA A 214 -11.93 -0.60 -10.39
C ALA A 214 -11.46 0.82 -10.06
N ILE A 215 -10.18 1.01 -9.71
CA ILE A 215 -9.61 2.35 -9.52
C ILE A 215 -9.54 3.12 -10.85
N SER A 216 -9.26 2.46 -11.98
CA SER A 216 -9.29 3.11 -13.30
C SER A 216 -10.69 3.59 -13.66
N ARG A 217 -11.75 2.88 -13.24
CA ARG A 217 -13.14 3.35 -13.39
C ARG A 217 -13.47 4.50 -12.44
N LEU A 218 -12.94 4.49 -11.22
CA LEU A 218 -13.22 5.53 -10.23
C LEU A 218 -12.82 6.93 -10.71
N LYS A 219 -11.78 7.06 -11.57
CA LYS A 219 -11.36 8.34 -12.16
C LYS A 219 -12.46 9.07 -12.93
N GLN A 220 -13.51 8.36 -13.37
CA GLN A 220 -14.66 8.95 -14.05
C GLN A 220 -15.58 9.73 -13.09
N TYR A 221 -15.54 9.39 -11.80
CA TYR A 221 -16.39 9.97 -10.75
C TYR A 221 -15.58 10.86 -9.79
N ASP A 222 -14.30 10.56 -9.61
CA ASP A 222 -13.38 11.32 -8.77
C ASP A 222 -12.12 11.70 -9.55
N PRO A 223 -12.07 12.93 -10.12
CA PRO A 223 -10.91 13.41 -10.86
C PRO A 223 -9.64 13.48 -10.02
N SER A 224 -9.75 13.56 -8.68
CA SER A 224 -8.57 13.62 -7.82
C SER A 224 -7.78 12.30 -7.84
N ILE A 225 -8.42 11.18 -8.23
CA ILE A 225 -7.80 9.86 -8.38
C ILE A 225 -7.05 9.69 -9.70
N GLU A 226 -7.22 10.60 -10.66
CA GLU A 226 -6.61 10.48 -11.99
C GLU A 226 -5.09 10.20 -11.97
N PRO A 227 -4.26 10.84 -11.13
CA PRO A 227 -2.83 10.51 -11.04
C PRO A 227 -2.56 9.06 -10.65
N VAL A 228 -3.36 8.51 -9.73
CA VAL A 228 -3.25 7.12 -9.28
C VAL A 228 -3.74 6.17 -10.34
N ALA A 229 -4.92 6.44 -10.90
CA ALA A 229 -5.51 5.62 -11.94
C ALA A 229 -4.59 5.51 -13.17
N LYS A 230 -3.96 6.61 -13.60
CA LYS A 230 -2.99 6.58 -14.72
C LYS A 230 -1.72 5.80 -14.38
N ALA A 231 -1.26 5.85 -13.13
CA ALA A 231 -0.06 5.13 -12.72
C ALA A 231 -0.29 3.62 -12.69
N ILE A 232 -1.45 3.17 -12.22
CA ILE A 232 -1.76 1.74 -12.05
C ILE A 232 -2.33 1.07 -13.32
N GLU A 233 -2.96 1.83 -14.22
CA GLU A 233 -3.63 1.30 -15.41
C GLU A 233 -2.72 0.40 -16.27
N PRO A 234 -1.42 0.71 -16.49
CA PRO A 234 -0.51 -0.18 -17.22
C PRO A 234 -0.19 -1.52 -16.53
N LEU A 235 -0.60 -1.70 -15.27
CA LEU A 235 -0.34 -2.88 -14.44
C LEU A 235 -1.46 -3.93 -14.52
N ASP A 236 -2.52 -3.67 -15.30
CA ASP A 236 -3.61 -4.60 -15.61
C ASP A 236 -3.14 -5.93 -16.24
N VAL A 237 -1.94 -5.93 -16.82
CA VAL A 237 -1.25 -7.11 -17.36
C VAL A 237 -0.93 -8.18 -16.31
N LEU A 238 -0.94 -7.83 -15.02
CA LEU A 238 -0.68 -8.75 -13.91
C LEU A 238 -1.93 -9.58 -13.60
N ASN A 239 -2.08 -10.68 -14.32
CA ASN A 239 -3.18 -11.65 -14.17
C ASN A 239 -2.66 -13.04 -14.57
N ALA A 240 -1.86 -13.63 -13.71
CA ALA A 240 -1.12 -14.85 -13.96
C ALA A 240 -1.84 -16.05 -13.36
N ILE A 241 -1.99 -17.15 -14.10
CA ILE A 241 -2.59 -18.39 -13.59
C ILE A 241 -1.56 -19.36 -12.99
N SER A 242 -0.28 -19.02 -13.02
CA SER A 242 0.82 -19.81 -12.47
C SER A 242 1.96 -18.94 -11.97
N VAL A 243 2.84 -19.52 -11.16
CA VAL A 243 4.03 -18.84 -10.65
C VAL A 243 4.98 -18.43 -11.78
N ASP A 244 5.16 -19.30 -12.78
CA ASP A 244 6.01 -19.03 -13.94
C ASP A 244 5.48 -17.88 -14.80
N GLN A 245 4.16 -17.83 -14.99
CA GLN A 245 3.53 -16.72 -15.71
C GLN A 245 3.66 -15.43 -14.90
N LEU A 246 3.46 -15.48 -13.57
CA LEU A 246 3.62 -14.31 -12.71
C LEU A 246 5.04 -13.76 -12.76
N LYS A 247 6.04 -14.64 -12.71
CA LYS A 247 7.46 -14.26 -12.86
C LYS A 247 7.71 -13.54 -14.19
N THR A 248 7.16 -14.08 -15.28
CA THR A 248 7.28 -13.48 -16.62
C THR A 248 6.60 -12.12 -16.69
N GLN A 249 5.35 -12.02 -16.21
CA GLN A 249 4.59 -10.77 -16.20
C GLN A 249 5.25 -9.69 -15.33
N LEU A 250 5.82 -10.04 -14.18
CA LEU A 250 6.58 -9.10 -13.35
C LEU A 250 7.83 -8.57 -14.06
N ALA A 251 8.53 -9.42 -14.81
CA ALA A 251 9.69 -9.01 -15.61
C ALA A 251 9.27 -8.08 -16.77
N GLU A 252 8.20 -8.41 -17.49
CA GLU A 252 7.67 -7.60 -18.59
C GLU A 252 7.06 -6.28 -18.12
N ALA A 253 6.45 -6.26 -16.92
CA ALA A 253 5.86 -5.07 -16.34
C ALA A 253 6.87 -4.18 -15.59
N LYS A 254 8.15 -4.59 -15.46
CA LYS A 254 9.14 -3.91 -14.62
C LYS A 254 9.25 -2.41 -14.91
N ASP A 255 9.40 -2.03 -16.17
CA ASP A 255 9.53 -0.62 -16.57
C ASP A 255 8.23 0.16 -16.30
N LYS A 256 7.07 -0.49 -16.45
CA LYS A 256 5.77 0.11 -16.15
C LYS A 256 5.61 0.35 -14.65
N ILE A 257 6.05 -0.58 -13.81
CA ILE A 257 6.04 -0.45 -12.35
C ILE A 257 6.99 0.67 -11.91
N VAL A 258 8.18 0.77 -12.50
CA VAL A 258 9.12 1.87 -12.26
C VAL A 258 8.49 3.22 -12.62
N ALA A 259 7.87 3.32 -13.80
CA ALA A 259 7.20 4.53 -14.25
C ALA A 259 6.00 4.90 -13.36
N ALA A 260 5.21 3.92 -12.93
CA ALA A 260 4.11 4.10 -12.01
C ALA A 260 4.60 4.67 -10.67
N ARG A 261 5.64 4.06 -10.08
CA ARG A 261 6.24 4.56 -8.83
C ARG A 261 6.69 6.01 -8.98
N ALA A 262 7.44 6.31 -10.04
CA ALA A 262 7.94 7.65 -10.33
C ALA A 262 6.81 8.70 -10.52
N ALA A 263 5.65 8.30 -11.03
CA ALA A 263 4.49 9.18 -11.19
C ALA A 263 3.76 9.45 -9.86
N LEU A 264 3.85 8.54 -8.90
CA LEU A 264 3.17 8.64 -7.60
C LEU A 264 3.97 9.38 -6.53
N ILE A 265 5.30 9.34 -6.62
CA ILE A 265 6.22 10.00 -5.70
C ILE A 265 6.71 11.38 -6.20
N LYS A 266 6.15 11.84 -7.33
CA LYS A 266 6.44 13.13 -7.94
C LYS A 266 5.57 14.23 -7.36
#